data_AF-A0A1H0ANY8-F1
#
_entry.id   AF-A0A1H0ANY8-F1
#
_cell.length_a   1.000
_cell.length_b   1.000
_cell.length_c   1.000
_cell.angle_alpha   90.00
_cell.angle_beta   90.00
_cell.angle_gamma   90.00
#
_symmetry.space_group_name_H-M   'P 1'
#
loop_
_entity.id
_entity.type
_entity.pdbx_description
1 polymer ?
#
loop_
_entity_poly.entity_id
_entity_poly.type
_entity_poly.pdbx_seq_one_letter_code
_entity_poly.pdbx_strand_id
1 'polypeptide(L)'
;MSLRMRLIVSVILCILFPWVSTYIVSDYFTKDVLEQRAATQSEDDLRMLELGIKSMLDDMMYTSNYIQFDTNMNQLLKTHKLIDANSANVKQKIALNYIHISNELSGITDLLMPMYITILFKNDLYYTNYSQIDFNPLQFKEKPWFEKLDHLNFYQSYWLGAHPTYIQSEKNTYPYLITIGRRLFDQ
;
A
#
# COMPACT_ATOMS: atom_id res chain seq x y z
N MET A 1 18.91 26.49 72.96
CA MET A 1 17.62 26.56 72.23
C MET A 1 16.52 26.00 73.11
N SER A 2 15.45 26.76 73.34
CA SER A 2 14.33 26.39 74.22
C SER A 2 13.63 25.10 73.76
N LEU A 3 13.20 24.25 74.70
CA LEU A 3 12.49 22.98 74.50
C LEU A 3 11.31 23.08 73.50
N ARG A 4 10.63 24.23 73.49
CA ARG A 4 9.53 24.54 72.57
C ARG A 4 9.97 24.59 71.10
N MET A 5 11.18 25.10 70.82
CA MET A 5 11.71 25.19 69.46
C MET A 5 12.05 23.81 68.88
N ARG A 6 12.56 22.88 69.70
CA ARG A 6 12.86 21.50 69.25
C ARG A 6 11.58 20.73 68.92
N LEU A 7 10.51 20.91 69.71
CA LEU A 7 9.20 20.30 69.45
C LEU A 7 8.57 20.79 68.15
N ILE A 8 8.58 22.11 67.91
CA ILE A 8 8.02 22.70 66.69
C ILE A 8 8.77 22.21 65.44
N VAL A 9 10.10 22.15 65.48
CA VAL A 9 10.91 21.64 64.37
C VAL A 9 10.61 20.16 64.09
N SER A 10 10.46 19.32 65.11
CA SER A 10 10.12 17.90 64.93
C SER A 10 8.77 17.70 64.25
N VAL A 11 7.74 18.47 64.63
CA VAL A 11 6.40 18.36 64.03
C VAL A 11 6.42 18.82 62.56
N ILE A 12 7.09 19.94 62.27
CA ILE A 12 7.23 20.46 60.91
C ILE A 12 7.95 19.43 60.01
N LEU A 13 9.03 18.84 60.51
CA LEU A 13 9.82 17.86 59.77
C LEU A 13 9.03 16.57 59.53
N CYS A 14 8.21 16.13 60.50
CA CYS A 14 7.36 14.95 60.37
C CYS A 14 6.21 15.13 59.36
N ILE A 15 5.79 16.37 59.09
CA ILE A 15 4.75 16.67 58.10
C ILE A 15 5.34 16.92 56.71
N LEU A 16 6.45 17.68 56.63
CA LEU A 16 7.10 18.00 55.35
C LEU A 16 7.78 16.79 54.73
N PHE A 17 8.40 15.92 55.54
CA PHE A 17 9.17 14.80 55.01
C PHE A 17 8.32 13.80 54.21
N PRO A 18 7.16 13.32 54.70
CA PRO A 18 6.28 12.46 53.92
C PRO A 18 5.72 13.16 52.67
N TRP A 19 5.42 14.46 52.75
CA TRP A 19 4.84 15.20 51.63
C TRP A 19 5.83 15.36 50.48
N VAL A 20 7.07 15.76 50.77
CA VAL A 20 8.14 15.87 49.78
C VAL A 20 8.51 14.49 49.23
N SER A 21 8.58 13.47 50.09
CA SER A 21 8.86 12.10 49.65
C SER A 21 7.80 11.60 48.67
N THR A 22 6.51 11.78 48.96
CA THR A 22 5.41 11.38 48.06
C THR A 22 5.44 12.16 46.76
N TYR A 23 5.72 13.46 46.80
CA TYR A 23 5.82 14.28 45.58
C TYR A 23 6.94 13.79 44.66
N ILE A 24 8.14 13.57 45.20
CA ILE A 24 9.29 13.07 44.44
C ILE A 24 8.98 11.70 43.83
N VAL A 25 8.49 10.75 44.64
CA VAL A 25 8.14 9.42 44.18
C VAL A 25 7.06 9.49 43.09
N SER A 26 6.00 10.27 43.30
CA SER A 26 4.94 10.44 42.32
C SER A 26 5.45 11.02 41.00
N ASP A 27 6.34 12.01 41.04
CA ASP A 27 6.89 12.65 39.83
C ASP A 27 7.75 11.67 39.03
N TYR A 28 8.66 10.94 39.68
CA TYR A 28 9.47 9.90 39.04
C TYR A 28 8.62 8.76 38.46
N PHE A 29 7.70 8.19 39.25
CA PHE A 29 6.81 7.13 38.76
C PHE A 29 5.90 7.60 37.63
N THR A 30 5.39 8.83 37.70
CA THR A 30 4.55 9.39 36.64
C THR A 30 5.35 9.59 35.36
N LYS A 31 6.58 10.10 35.48
CA LYS A 31 7.47 10.31 34.33
C LYS A 31 7.82 8.99 33.65
N ASP A 32 8.25 7.98 34.41
CA ASP A 32 8.60 6.66 33.86
C ASP A 32 7.39 6.00 33.17
N VAL A 33 6.20 6.09 33.77
CA VAL A 33 4.96 5.58 33.18
C VAL A 33 4.58 6.33 31.90
N LEU A 34 4.77 7.66 31.86
CA LEU A 34 4.50 8.44 30.65
C LEU A 34 5.49 8.11 29.53
N GLU A 35 6.78 8.00 29.85
CA GLU A 35 7.82 7.62 28.89
C GLU A 35 7.57 6.22 28.33
N GLN A 36 7.27 5.24 29.20
CA GLN A 36 6.95 3.89 28.78
C GLN A 36 5.69 3.85 27.91
N ARG A 37 4.63 4.59 28.28
CA ARG A 37 3.40 4.67 27.46
C ARG A 37 3.67 5.31 26.10
N ALA A 38 4.47 6.35 26.04
CA ALA A 38 4.82 6.98 24.77
C ALA A 38 5.64 6.04 23.86
N ALA A 39 6.55 5.26 24.45
CA ALA A 39 7.31 4.25 23.72
C ALA A 39 6.40 3.12 23.21
N THR A 40 5.58 2.53 24.06
CA THR A 40 4.65 1.46 23.67
C THR A 40 3.63 1.93 22.64
N GLN A 41 3.11 3.17 22.76
CA GLN A 41 2.21 3.74 21.75
C GLN A 41 2.92 3.85 20.39
N SER A 42 4.17 4.31 20.37
CA SER A 42 4.94 4.43 19.13
C SER A 42 5.22 3.06 18.50
N GLU A 43 5.50 2.04 19.32
CA GLU A 43 5.66 0.65 18.85
C GLU A 43 4.36 0.09 18.28
N ASP A 44 3.24 0.33 18.94
CA ASP A 44 1.93 -0.09 18.47
C ASP A 44 1.56 0.60 17.13
N ASP A 45 1.82 1.90 17.01
CA ASP A 45 1.60 2.65 15.77
C ASP A 45 2.46 2.10 14.62
N LEU A 46 3.75 1.85 14.87
CA LEU A 46 4.65 1.25 13.88
C LEU A 46 4.19 -0.14 13.45
N ARG A 47 3.75 -0.97 14.40
CA ARG A 47 3.21 -2.30 14.10
C ARG A 47 1.95 -2.22 13.25
N MET A 48 1.07 -1.27 13.51
CA MET A 48 -0.13 -1.04 12.69
C MET A 48 0.24 -0.59 11.27
N LEU A 49 1.23 0.28 11.12
CA LEU A 49 1.75 0.69 9.80
C LEU A 49 2.36 -0.50 9.04
N GLU A 50 3.15 -1.33 9.72
CA GLU A 50 3.75 -2.53 9.14
C GLU A 50 2.67 -3.50 8.64
N LEU A 51 1.64 -3.76 9.45
CA LEU A 51 0.50 -4.60 9.04
C LEU A 51 -0.24 -4.01 7.84
N GLY A 52 -0.42 -2.69 7.79
CA GLY A 52 -1.04 -2.00 6.65
C GLY A 52 -0.22 -2.16 5.36
N ILE A 53 1.09 -1.90 5.41
CA ILE A 53 2.00 -2.07 4.27
C ILE A 53 2.00 -3.53 3.81
N LYS A 54 2.09 -4.47 4.75
CA LYS A 54 2.07 -5.89 4.45
C LYS A 54 0.78 -6.29 3.72
N SER A 55 -0.39 -5.87 4.23
CA SER A 55 -1.68 -6.12 3.59
C SER A 55 -1.71 -5.57 2.16
N MET A 56 -1.17 -4.36 1.94
CA MET A 56 -1.13 -3.75 0.61
C MET A 56 -0.26 -4.55 -0.37
N LEU A 57 0.89 -5.04 0.08
CA LEU A 57 1.78 -5.88 -0.74
C LEU A 57 1.17 -7.26 -1.00
N ASP A 58 0.50 -7.84 -0.01
CA ASP A 58 -0.22 -9.10 -0.13
C ASP A 58 -1.36 -8.97 -1.16
N ASP A 59 -2.13 -7.88 -1.13
CA ASP A 59 -3.19 -7.57 -2.09
C ASP A 59 -2.64 -7.41 -3.52
N MET A 60 -1.52 -6.70 -3.68
CA MET A 60 -0.84 -6.56 -4.98
C MET A 60 -0.40 -7.91 -5.54
N MET A 61 0.16 -8.77 -4.69
CA MET A 61 0.60 -10.09 -5.09
C MET A 61 -0.58 -11.02 -5.40
N TYR A 62 -1.65 -10.95 -4.61
CA TYR A 62 -2.89 -11.69 -4.83
C TYR A 62 -3.53 -11.33 -6.17
N THR A 63 -3.78 -10.04 -6.42
CA THR A 63 -4.36 -9.56 -7.68
C THR A 63 -3.47 -9.93 -8.86
N SER A 64 -2.15 -9.80 -8.71
CA SER A 64 -1.22 -10.18 -9.78
C SER A 64 -1.24 -11.68 -10.09
N ASN A 65 -1.30 -12.53 -9.06
CA ASN A 65 -1.44 -13.97 -9.23
C ASN A 65 -2.79 -14.33 -9.87
N TYR A 66 -3.87 -13.68 -9.46
CA TYR A 66 -5.18 -13.89 -10.05
C TYR A 66 -5.17 -13.57 -11.55
N ILE A 67 -4.65 -12.40 -11.95
CA ILE A 67 -4.52 -12.01 -13.36
C ILE A 67 -3.74 -13.05 -14.18
N GLN A 68 -2.71 -13.63 -13.58
CA GLN A 68 -1.77 -14.51 -14.25
C GLN A 68 -2.22 -15.98 -14.33
N PHE A 69 -2.81 -16.50 -13.26
CA PHE A 69 -3.05 -17.94 -13.08
C PHE A 69 -4.53 -18.32 -13.07
N ASP A 70 -5.44 -17.37 -12.88
CA ASP A 70 -6.86 -17.69 -12.95
C ASP A 70 -7.26 -18.13 -14.37
N THR A 71 -8.08 -19.18 -14.45
CA THR A 71 -8.45 -19.78 -15.73
C THR A 71 -9.43 -18.91 -16.52
N ASN A 72 -10.40 -18.29 -15.83
CA ASN A 72 -11.39 -17.43 -16.48
C ASN A 72 -10.71 -16.14 -16.96
N MET A 73 -9.88 -15.54 -16.12
CA MET A 73 -9.11 -14.35 -16.49
C MET A 73 -8.19 -14.64 -17.67
N ASN A 74 -7.45 -15.76 -17.66
CA ASN A 74 -6.61 -16.14 -18.79
C ASN A 74 -7.41 -16.32 -20.10
N GLN A 75 -8.61 -16.91 -20.04
CA GLN A 75 -9.48 -17.04 -21.22
C GLN A 75 -9.95 -15.68 -21.77
N LEU A 76 -10.30 -14.75 -20.88
CA LEU A 76 -10.67 -13.38 -21.26
C LEU A 76 -9.50 -12.64 -21.91
N LEU A 77 -8.30 -12.72 -21.31
CA LEU A 77 -7.09 -12.09 -21.85
C LEU A 77 -6.70 -12.68 -23.22
N LYS A 78 -6.84 -14.01 -23.41
CA LYS A 78 -6.62 -14.66 -24.71
C LYS A 78 -7.61 -14.17 -25.77
N THR A 79 -8.88 -14.01 -25.43
CA THR A 79 -9.90 -13.50 -26.36
C THR A 79 -9.56 -12.08 -26.82
N HIS A 80 -9.01 -11.26 -25.93
CA HIS A 80 -8.57 -9.91 -26.24
C HIS A 80 -7.33 -9.88 -27.15
N LYS A 81 -6.36 -10.79 -26.92
CA LYS A 81 -5.17 -10.96 -27.77
C LYS A 81 -5.52 -11.35 -29.22
N LEU A 82 -6.58 -12.14 -29.40
CA LEU A 82 -7.01 -12.66 -30.72
C LEU A 82 -7.96 -11.74 -31.50
N ILE A 83 -8.21 -10.50 -31.02
CA ILE A 83 -9.03 -9.55 -31.76
C ILE A 83 -8.30 -9.15 -33.06
N ASP A 84 -8.82 -9.63 -34.19
CA ASP A 84 -8.36 -9.24 -35.53
C ASP A 84 -8.75 -7.79 -35.81
N ALA A 85 -7.74 -6.92 -35.91
CA ALA A 85 -7.84 -5.50 -36.20
C ALA A 85 -8.53 -5.17 -37.54
N ASN A 86 -8.65 -6.14 -38.45
CA ASN A 86 -9.31 -5.96 -39.75
C ASN A 86 -10.79 -6.36 -39.75
N SER A 87 -11.34 -6.85 -38.63
CA SER A 87 -12.75 -7.26 -38.59
C SER A 87 -13.71 -6.06 -38.56
N ALA A 88 -14.87 -6.18 -39.21
CA ALA A 88 -15.86 -5.09 -39.27
C ALA A 88 -16.35 -4.63 -37.87
N ASN A 89 -16.27 -5.51 -36.86
CA ASN A 89 -16.79 -5.28 -35.51
C ASN A 89 -15.68 -5.09 -34.45
N VAL A 90 -14.46 -4.73 -34.85
CA VAL A 90 -13.30 -4.58 -33.93
C VAL A 90 -13.60 -3.70 -32.73
N LYS A 91 -14.14 -2.50 -32.97
CA LYS A 91 -14.41 -1.53 -31.89
C LYS A 91 -15.37 -2.09 -30.85
N GLN A 92 -16.41 -2.79 -31.31
CA GLN A 92 -17.38 -3.43 -30.42
C GLN A 92 -16.74 -4.57 -29.63
N LYS A 93 -15.92 -5.41 -30.27
CA LYS A 93 -15.20 -6.51 -29.60
C LYS A 93 -14.22 -6.01 -28.54
N ILE A 94 -13.49 -4.93 -28.83
CA ILE A 94 -12.57 -4.29 -27.87
C ILE A 94 -13.36 -3.76 -26.67
N ALA A 95 -14.46 -3.03 -26.92
CA ALA A 95 -15.28 -2.45 -25.86
C ALA A 95 -15.92 -3.53 -24.96
N LEU A 96 -16.48 -4.59 -25.55
CA LEU A 96 -17.07 -5.70 -24.79
C LEU A 96 -16.02 -6.43 -23.95
N ASN A 97 -14.85 -6.72 -24.52
CA ASN A 97 -13.76 -7.34 -23.76
C ASN A 97 -13.26 -6.43 -22.64
N TYR A 98 -13.14 -5.12 -22.88
CA TYR A 98 -12.77 -4.16 -21.84
C TYR A 98 -13.77 -4.19 -20.67
N ILE A 99 -15.07 -4.20 -20.96
CA ILE A 99 -16.13 -4.33 -19.95
C ILE A 99 -16.00 -5.65 -19.19
N HIS A 100 -15.78 -6.77 -19.88
CA HIS A 100 -15.62 -8.07 -19.22
C HIS A 100 -14.40 -8.11 -18.29
N ILE A 101 -13.24 -7.66 -18.76
CA ILE A 101 -12.03 -7.56 -17.94
C ILE A 101 -12.28 -6.64 -16.75
N SER A 102 -12.94 -5.50 -16.97
CA SER A 102 -13.28 -4.56 -15.91
C SER A 102 -14.18 -5.17 -14.84
N ASN A 103 -15.21 -5.93 -15.24
CA ASN A 103 -16.15 -6.54 -14.31
C ASN A 103 -15.50 -7.65 -13.48
N GLU A 104 -14.67 -8.48 -14.11
CA GLU A 104 -13.94 -9.53 -13.38
C GLU A 104 -12.93 -8.92 -12.40
N LEU A 105 -12.20 -7.88 -12.82
CA LEU A 105 -11.22 -7.23 -11.95
C LEU A 105 -11.87 -6.39 -10.86
N SER A 106 -12.97 -5.68 -11.12
CA SER A 106 -13.68 -4.96 -10.06
C SER A 106 -14.20 -5.96 -9.02
N GLY A 107 -14.77 -7.10 -9.45
CA GLY A 107 -15.27 -8.13 -8.54
C GLY A 107 -14.24 -8.63 -7.52
N ILE A 108 -12.96 -8.70 -7.88
CA ILE A 108 -11.89 -9.09 -6.95
C ILE A 108 -11.21 -7.90 -6.26
N THR A 109 -11.20 -6.71 -6.85
CA THR A 109 -10.47 -5.55 -6.32
C THR A 109 -11.32 -4.60 -5.49
N ASP A 110 -12.65 -4.65 -5.59
CA ASP A 110 -13.56 -3.78 -4.81
C ASP A 110 -13.46 -4.00 -3.29
N LEU A 111 -13.00 -5.18 -2.87
CA LEU A 111 -12.78 -5.53 -1.46
C LEU A 111 -11.34 -5.29 -0.99
N LEU A 112 -10.44 -4.91 -1.90
CA LEU A 112 -9.03 -4.69 -1.63
C LEU A 112 -8.73 -3.19 -1.53
N MET A 113 -7.51 -2.85 -1.14
CA MET A 113 -7.08 -1.45 -1.22
C MET A 113 -7.13 -0.93 -2.67
N PRO A 114 -7.52 0.35 -2.88
CA PRO A 114 -7.52 0.96 -4.20
C PRO A 114 -6.15 0.80 -4.88
N MET A 115 -6.15 0.17 -6.05
CA MET A 115 -4.94 -0.13 -6.80
C MET A 115 -5.12 0.14 -8.28
N TYR A 116 -4.03 0.52 -8.94
CA TYR A 116 -4.00 0.71 -10.39
C TYR A 116 -3.53 -0.53 -11.10
N ILE A 117 -4.30 -0.96 -12.09
CA ILE A 117 -4.00 -2.13 -12.91
C ILE A 117 -3.77 -1.66 -14.33
N THR A 118 -2.71 -2.16 -14.94
CA THR A 118 -2.46 -1.99 -16.38
C THR A 118 -2.04 -3.31 -16.97
N ILE A 119 -2.71 -3.72 -18.04
CA ILE A 119 -2.40 -4.91 -18.81
C ILE A 119 -2.04 -4.45 -20.22
N LEU A 120 -0.83 -4.76 -20.67
CA LEU A 120 -0.35 -4.42 -22.00
C LEU A 120 -0.23 -5.68 -22.84
N PHE A 121 -0.89 -5.69 -24.00
CA PHE A 121 -0.83 -6.77 -24.96
C PHE A 121 0.23 -6.49 -26.03
N LYS A 122 0.66 -7.56 -26.72
CA LYS A 122 1.66 -7.48 -27.80
C LYS A 122 1.17 -6.69 -29.01
N ASN A 123 -0.13 -6.65 -29.25
CA ASN A 123 -0.78 -5.96 -30.36
C ASN A 123 -1.14 -4.50 -30.05
N ASP A 124 -0.45 -3.87 -29.10
CA ASP A 124 -0.71 -2.51 -28.61
C ASP A 124 -2.10 -2.25 -28.03
N LEU A 125 -2.92 -3.30 -27.90
CA LEU A 125 -4.12 -3.22 -27.07
C LEU A 125 -3.70 -3.18 -25.59
N TYR A 126 -4.58 -2.63 -24.77
CA TYR A 126 -4.36 -2.53 -23.34
C TYR A 126 -5.66 -2.48 -22.56
N TYR A 127 -5.56 -2.82 -21.29
CA TYR A 127 -6.57 -2.56 -20.28
C TYR A 127 -5.96 -1.71 -19.16
N THR A 128 -6.74 -0.79 -18.62
CA THR A 128 -6.41 -0.03 -17.41
C THR A 128 -7.69 0.32 -16.66
N ASN A 129 -7.62 0.40 -15.32
CA ASN A 129 -8.72 0.85 -14.46
C ASN A 129 -8.63 2.35 -14.08
N TYR A 130 -7.67 3.10 -14.62
CA TYR A 130 -7.59 4.55 -14.48
C TYR A 130 -7.90 5.28 -15.79
N SER A 131 -8.13 6.59 -15.70
CA SER A 131 -8.41 7.44 -16.86
C SER A 131 -7.20 7.55 -17.79
N GLN A 132 -7.41 7.39 -19.10
CA GLN A 132 -6.36 7.60 -20.10
C GLN A 132 -5.88 9.06 -20.18
N ILE A 133 -6.67 10.00 -19.65
CA ILE A 133 -6.29 11.41 -19.51
C ILE A 133 -5.17 11.55 -18.47
N ASP A 134 -5.16 10.70 -17.44
CA ASP A 134 -4.13 10.72 -16.41
C ASP A 134 -2.81 10.14 -16.91
N PHE A 135 -2.87 9.03 -17.64
CA PHE A 135 -1.68 8.39 -18.18
C PHE A 135 -2.01 7.50 -19.38
N ASN A 136 -1.16 7.54 -20.41
CA ASN A 136 -1.28 6.61 -21.55
C ASN A 136 -0.51 5.31 -21.24
N PRO A 137 -1.20 4.15 -21.10
CA PRO A 137 -0.55 2.87 -20.76
C PRO A 137 0.59 2.47 -21.70
N LEU A 138 0.53 2.84 -22.97
CA LEU A 138 1.56 2.49 -23.95
C LEU A 138 2.92 3.13 -23.64
N GLN A 139 2.94 4.26 -22.91
CA GLN A 139 4.18 4.92 -22.49
C GLN A 139 5.00 4.07 -21.51
N PHE A 140 4.44 3.00 -20.92
CA PHE A 140 5.24 2.06 -20.13
C PHE A 140 6.25 1.31 -20.99
N LYS A 141 5.95 1.03 -22.27
CA LYS A 141 6.88 0.34 -23.18
C LYS A 141 8.18 1.11 -23.39
N GLU A 142 8.16 2.42 -23.18
CA GLU A 142 9.30 3.32 -23.31
C GLU A 142 10.12 3.44 -22.00
N LYS A 143 9.65 2.84 -20.90
CA LYS A 143 10.32 2.95 -19.60
C LYS A 143 11.47 1.94 -19.49
N PRO A 144 12.64 2.33 -18.95
CA PRO A 144 13.79 1.43 -18.82
C PRO A 144 13.51 0.18 -17.95
N TRP A 145 12.58 0.26 -17.01
CA TRP A 145 12.22 -0.88 -16.17
C TRP A 145 11.31 -1.88 -16.89
N PHE A 146 10.64 -1.48 -17.97
CA PHE A 146 9.72 -2.34 -18.71
C PHE A 146 10.47 -3.42 -19.47
N GLU A 147 11.60 -3.09 -20.09
CA GLU A 147 12.49 -4.07 -20.75
C GLU A 147 12.96 -5.18 -19.80
N LYS A 148 13.07 -4.89 -18.49
CA LYS A 148 13.44 -5.89 -17.50
C LYS A 148 12.40 -7.01 -17.37
N LEU A 149 11.13 -6.73 -17.70
CA LEU A 149 10.06 -7.72 -17.66
C LEU A 149 10.24 -8.81 -18.73
N ASP A 150 10.88 -8.49 -19.86
CA ASP A 150 11.10 -9.46 -20.93
C ASP A 150 12.07 -10.57 -20.51
N HIS A 151 12.96 -10.27 -19.57
CA HIS A 151 13.94 -11.22 -19.01
C HIS A 151 13.41 -12.04 -17.83
N LEU A 152 12.20 -11.75 -17.35
CA LEU A 152 11.61 -12.50 -16.25
C LEU A 152 10.99 -13.81 -16.73
N ASN A 153 11.22 -14.85 -15.93
CA ASN A 153 10.44 -16.08 -16.03
C ASN A 153 9.00 -15.82 -15.59
N PHE A 154 8.08 -16.68 -16.07
CA PHE A 154 6.65 -16.56 -15.77
C PHE A 154 6.37 -16.40 -14.27
N TYR A 155 7.00 -17.18 -13.40
CA TYR A 155 6.74 -17.12 -11.96
C TYR A 155 7.33 -15.90 -11.24
N GLN A 156 8.21 -15.15 -11.90
CA GLN A 156 8.91 -14.02 -11.28
C GLN A 156 8.10 -12.74 -11.35
N SER A 157 8.38 -11.83 -10.42
CA SER A 157 7.88 -10.47 -10.43
C SER A 157 9.02 -9.47 -10.32
N TYR A 158 8.87 -8.34 -11.01
CA TYR A 158 9.77 -7.20 -10.88
C TYR A 158 9.12 -6.18 -9.95
N TRP A 159 9.77 -5.90 -8.84
CA TRP A 159 9.36 -4.81 -7.95
C TRP A 159 10.10 -3.55 -8.36
N LEU A 160 9.38 -2.55 -8.86
CA LEU A 160 9.95 -1.23 -9.13
C LEU A 160 10.16 -0.44 -7.82
N GLY A 161 9.37 -0.77 -6.78
CA GLY A 161 9.36 -0.06 -5.51
C GLY A 161 8.59 1.25 -5.61
N ALA A 162 8.84 2.16 -4.65
CA ALA A 162 8.20 3.46 -4.61
C ALA A 162 8.78 4.40 -5.68
N HIS A 163 7.92 5.05 -6.46
CA HIS A 163 8.29 6.03 -7.47
C HIS A 163 7.20 7.13 -7.58
N PRO A 164 7.51 8.29 -8.19
CA PRO A 164 6.50 9.33 -8.39
C PRO A 164 5.28 8.79 -9.15
N THR A 165 4.09 9.22 -8.74
CA THR A 165 2.85 8.82 -9.41
C THR A 165 2.84 9.28 -10.86
N TYR A 166 2.39 8.39 -11.75
CA TYR A 166 2.11 8.74 -13.14
C TYR A 166 0.65 9.19 -13.34
N ILE A 167 -0.21 9.04 -12.32
CA ILE A 167 -1.61 9.46 -12.32
C ILE A 167 -1.68 10.97 -12.03
N GLN A 168 -1.90 11.80 -13.06
CA GLN A 168 -1.82 13.26 -12.92
C GLN A 168 -2.86 13.84 -11.97
N SER A 169 -4.10 13.32 -12.00
CA SER A 169 -5.19 13.76 -11.12
C SER A 169 -4.87 13.60 -9.63
N GLU A 170 -4.03 12.62 -9.26
CA GLU A 170 -3.72 12.31 -7.87
C GLU A 170 -2.39 12.89 -7.37
N LYS A 171 -1.60 13.53 -8.24
CA LYS A 171 -0.25 13.98 -7.92
C LYS A 171 -0.12 14.84 -6.66
N ASN A 172 -1.14 15.63 -6.34
CA ASN A 172 -1.15 16.50 -5.16
C ASN A 172 -1.54 15.76 -3.87
N THR A 173 -2.32 14.67 -3.98
CA THR A 173 -2.85 13.92 -2.84
C THR A 173 -1.98 12.69 -2.55
N TYR A 174 -1.64 11.94 -3.59
CA TYR A 174 -0.84 10.71 -3.54
C TYR A 174 0.35 10.83 -4.51
N PRO A 175 1.44 11.52 -4.09
CA PRO A 175 2.56 11.84 -4.98
C PRO A 175 3.42 10.62 -5.37
N TYR A 176 3.26 9.48 -4.70
CA TYR A 176 4.06 8.27 -4.91
C TYR A 176 3.17 7.04 -5.08
N LEU A 177 3.65 6.08 -5.88
CA LEU A 177 3.05 4.77 -6.08
C LEU A 177 4.12 3.68 -5.89
N ILE A 178 3.68 2.49 -5.50
CA ILE A 178 4.49 1.27 -5.54
C ILE A 178 4.01 0.42 -6.71
N THR A 179 4.93 0.00 -7.57
CA THR A 179 4.59 -0.81 -8.75
C THR A 179 5.27 -2.17 -8.72
N ILE A 180 4.48 -3.20 -9.04
CA ILE A 180 4.92 -4.53 -9.39
C ILE A 180 4.63 -4.78 -10.88
N GLY A 181 5.61 -5.32 -11.60
CA GLY A 181 5.48 -5.72 -13.00
C GLY A 181 5.68 -7.21 -13.16
N ARG A 182 4.88 -7.84 -14.03
CA ARG A 182 4.99 -9.26 -14.37
C ARG A 182 4.78 -9.50 -15.84
N ARG A 183 5.48 -10.51 -16.35
CA ARG A 183 5.28 -11.03 -17.69
C ARG A 183 4.12 -12.01 -17.68
N LEU A 184 3.05 -11.68 -18.42
CA LEU A 184 1.90 -12.57 -18.59
C LEU A 184 2.23 -13.73 -19.54
N PHE A 185 1.50 -14.84 -19.37
CA PHE A 185 1.75 -16.04 -20.16
C PHE A 185 1.33 -15.82 -21.61
N ASP A 186 2.23 -16.13 -22.53
CA ASP A 186 1.98 -16.04 -23.96
C ASP A 186 1.98 -17.45 -24.54
N GLN A 187 0.82 -18.12 -24.47
CA GLN A 187 0.51 -19.28 -25.32
C GLN A 187 -0.31 -18.84 -26.53
#